data_AF-A0A970EAJ4-F1
#
_entry.id   AF-A0A970EAJ4-F1
#
_cell.length_a   1.000
_cell.length_b   1.000
_cell.length_c   1.000
_cell.angle_alpha   90.00
_cell.angle_beta   90.00
_cell.angle_gamma   90.00
#
_symmetry.space_group_name_H-M   'P 1'
#
loop_
_entity.id
_entity.type
_entity.pdbx_description
1 polymer ?
#
loop_
_entity_poly.entity_id
_entity_poly.type
_entity_poly.pdbx_seq_one_letter_code
_entity_poly.pdbx_strand_id
1 'polypeptide(L)'
;MNKIKDILINQGNHVPCNKINNICEACYLFGMVGEDNDNSLNGKIRFTDAEAIGEEDYKNYFGPIIGLKELASPKISATEFYMKRPEEANKLGVLWNYDYYIDRHITKKEDAKNERKFINNPKIRGRKFYWHSSQIKDVEPDETSIRSCVVRPVKDGKTFIFKVYFNNLSKSLLTKLIWVMSIENDEVYCHKIGRGKPIGFGSIKINVQEIVTRKIEIEGDVIKYSETPLSYESLDFTIIDKESKSIKEFLKITDFENKPSCVDYPKIENVKEEDEEKQNKEESYRWFMANREVPVDKCKISSTKQAIYKVLPEILDEDITLPIYRYESIKNSSNSSEKNKVNHNYQNRKKYSGGKENRNKNKGLTYKPFEEIFKDLNLGKD
;
A
#
# COMPACT_ATOMS: atom_id res chain seq x y z
N MET A 1 -23.94 7.74 9.22
CA MET A 1 -22.59 7.15 9.28
C MET A 1 -22.47 6.23 8.08
N ASN A 2 -21.45 6.40 7.27
CA ASN A 2 -21.31 5.70 6.00
C ASN A 2 -20.93 4.23 6.26
N LYS A 3 -21.69 3.28 5.69
CA LYS A 3 -21.39 1.85 5.81
C LYS A 3 -20.48 1.41 4.67
N ILE A 4 -19.53 0.51 4.97
CA ILE A 4 -18.58 -0.02 3.97
C ILE A 4 -19.32 -0.63 2.76
N LYS A 5 -20.42 -1.35 2.99
CA LYS A 5 -21.21 -1.96 1.91
C LYS A 5 -21.71 -0.89 0.92
N ASP A 6 -22.24 0.21 1.41
CA ASP A 6 -22.78 1.30 0.58
C ASP A 6 -21.66 1.97 -0.23
N ILE A 7 -20.48 2.15 0.38
CA ILE A 7 -19.27 2.66 -0.30
C ILE A 7 -18.86 1.74 -1.45
N LEU A 8 -18.79 0.42 -1.22
CA LEU A 8 -18.40 -0.55 -2.23
C LEU A 8 -19.41 -0.64 -3.38
N ILE A 9 -20.71 -0.52 -3.09
CA ILE A 9 -21.76 -0.47 -4.10
C ILE A 9 -21.60 0.77 -4.98
N ASN A 10 -21.44 1.95 -4.36
CA ASN A 10 -21.32 3.22 -5.06
C ASN A 10 -20.02 3.38 -5.86
N GLN A 11 -18.98 2.61 -5.53
CA GLN A 11 -17.67 2.65 -6.21
C GLN A 11 -17.48 1.56 -7.29
N GLY A 12 -18.55 1.13 -7.94
CA GLY A 12 -18.45 0.13 -9.03
C GLY A 12 -18.87 -1.28 -8.61
N ASN A 13 -19.80 -1.38 -7.65
CA ASN A 13 -20.41 -2.63 -7.21
C ASN A 13 -19.39 -3.71 -6.81
N HIS A 14 -18.41 -3.33 -5.99
CA HIS A 14 -17.35 -4.24 -5.51
C HIS A 14 -17.79 -5.17 -4.37
N VAL A 15 -19.09 -5.45 -4.28
CA VAL A 15 -19.64 -6.47 -3.38
C VAL A 15 -19.58 -7.84 -4.07
N PRO A 16 -19.39 -8.93 -3.32
CA PRO A 16 -19.50 -10.27 -3.89
C PRO A 16 -20.84 -10.45 -4.59
N CYS A 17 -20.83 -11.07 -5.77
CA CYS A 17 -22.06 -11.52 -6.40
C CYS A 17 -22.77 -12.53 -5.48
N ASN A 18 -24.10 -12.56 -5.53
CA ASN A 18 -24.93 -13.42 -4.69
C ASN A 18 -26.09 -14.09 -5.45
N LYS A 19 -26.24 -13.81 -6.75
CA LYS A 19 -27.30 -14.31 -7.64
C LYS A 19 -26.73 -14.68 -9.00
N ILE A 20 -27.16 -15.81 -9.57
CA ILE A 20 -26.63 -16.34 -10.84
C ILE A 20 -26.92 -15.43 -12.03
N ASN A 21 -28.08 -14.77 -12.04
CA ASN A 21 -28.51 -13.94 -13.17
C ASN A 21 -27.71 -12.63 -13.33
N ASN A 22 -26.82 -12.31 -12.38
CA ASN A 22 -26.00 -11.09 -12.40
C ASN A 22 -24.61 -11.36 -11.82
N ILE A 23 -23.90 -12.34 -12.39
CA ILE A 23 -22.55 -12.72 -11.98
C ILE A 23 -21.48 -11.99 -12.80
N CYS A 24 -20.40 -11.61 -12.15
CA CYS A 24 -19.21 -11.10 -12.84
C CYS A 24 -18.34 -12.25 -13.38
N GLU A 25 -17.45 -11.94 -14.33
CA GLU A 25 -16.54 -12.91 -14.94
C GLU A 25 -15.67 -13.65 -13.90
N ALA A 26 -15.26 -12.96 -12.83
CA ALA A 26 -14.49 -13.57 -11.75
C ALA A 26 -15.30 -14.63 -10.97
N CYS A 27 -16.53 -14.31 -10.55
CA CYS A 27 -17.41 -15.27 -9.88
C CYS A 27 -17.80 -16.45 -10.79
N TYR A 28 -17.92 -16.21 -12.10
CA TYR A 28 -18.15 -17.29 -13.07
C TYR A 28 -16.96 -18.25 -13.20
N LEU A 29 -15.72 -17.73 -13.15
CA LEU A 29 -14.50 -18.52 -13.25
C LEU A 29 -14.19 -19.28 -11.94
N PHE A 30 -14.17 -18.56 -10.82
CA PHE A 30 -13.70 -19.08 -9.54
C PHE A 30 -14.82 -19.66 -8.66
N GLY A 31 -16.08 -19.41 -9.02
CA GLY A 31 -17.25 -19.80 -8.25
C GLY A 31 -17.71 -18.72 -7.27
N MET A 32 -18.84 -18.97 -6.64
CA MET A 32 -19.55 -18.01 -5.79
C MET A 32 -20.47 -18.75 -4.81
N VAL A 33 -20.55 -18.25 -3.58
CA VAL A 33 -21.56 -18.67 -2.60
C VAL A 33 -22.75 -17.73 -2.74
N GLY A 34 -23.90 -18.26 -3.16
CA GLY A 34 -25.13 -17.51 -3.31
C GLY A 34 -25.89 -17.33 -1.99
N GLU A 35 -27.04 -16.66 -2.06
CA GLU A 35 -27.97 -16.55 -0.91
C GLU A 35 -28.55 -17.91 -0.50
N ASP A 36 -28.62 -18.83 -1.45
CA ASP A 36 -29.08 -20.21 -1.31
C ASP A 36 -28.30 -21.13 -2.27
N ASN A 37 -28.64 -22.43 -2.25
CA ASN A 37 -28.00 -23.44 -3.11
C ASN A 37 -28.25 -23.17 -4.60
N ASP A 38 -29.45 -22.71 -4.97
CA ASP A 38 -29.83 -22.45 -6.36
C ASP A 38 -29.11 -21.24 -6.94
N ASN A 39 -28.64 -20.32 -6.09
CA ASN A 39 -27.84 -19.17 -6.47
C ASN A 39 -26.34 -19.36 -6.29
N SER A 40 -25.89 -20.54 -5.85
CA SER A 40 -24.48 -20.87 -5.68
C SER A 40 -23.89 -21.45 -6.97
N LEU A 41 -22.62 -21.15 -7.26
CA LEU A 41 -21.96 -21.55 -8.49
C LEU A 41 -20.59 -22.18 -8.21
N ASN A 42 -20.39 -23.39 -8.71
CA ASN A 42 -19.07 -24.03 -8.69
C ASN A 42 -18.12 -23.36 -9.68
N GLY A 43 -16.86 -23.18 -9.26
CA GLY A 43 -15.81 -22.67 -10.12
C GLY A 43 -15.59 -23.56 -11.35
N LYS A 44 -15.23 -22.93 -12.46
CA LYS A 44 -14.95 -23.58 -13.74
C LYS A 44 -13.48 -23.87 -13.96
N ILE A 45 -12.62 -23.43 -13.05
CA ILE A 45 -11.17 -23.63 -13.13
C ILE A 45 -10.64 -24.37 -11.91
N ARG A 46 -9.59 -25.16 -12.12
CA ARG A 46 -8.89 -25.92 -11.08
C ARG A 46 -7.39 -25.87 -11.34
N PHE A 47 -6.62 -25.62 -10.29
CA PHE A 47 -5.16 -25.58 -10.35
C PHE A 47 -4.60 -26.88 -9.75
N THR A 48 -3.57 -27.44 -10.37
CA THR A 48 -2.75 -28.46 -9.72
C THR A 48 -1.74 -27.80 -8.79
N ASP A 49 -1.12 -28.61 -7.95
CA ASP A 49 0.12 -28.23 -7.31
C ASP A 49 1.20 -27.93 -8.37
N ALA A 50 2.14 -27.07 -8.01
CA ALA A 50 3.28 -26.72 -8.84
C ALA A 50 4.46 -27.63 -8.51
N GLU A 51 4.89 -28.41 -9.49
CA GLU A 51 5.98 -29.37 -9.39
C GLU A 51 7.29 -28.72 -9.84
N ALA A 52 8.34 -28.92 -9.06
CA ALA A 52 9.63 -28.29 -9.28
C ALA A 52 10.45 -29.03 -10.35
N ILE A 53 11.23 -28.32 -11.16
CA ILE A 53 11.98 -28.91 -12.30
C ILE A 53 13.47 -28.61 -12.20
N GLY A 54 14.29 -29.61 -12.54
CA GLY A 54 15.72 -29.43 -12.82
C GLY A 54 16.64 -29.63 -11.62
N GLU A 55 16.14 -30.05 -10.46
CA GLU A 55 16.93 -30.29 -9.25
C GLU A 55 16.38 -31.51 -8.50
N GLU A 56 17.23 -32.51 -8.26
CA GLU A 56 16.85 -33.73 -7.53
C GLU A 56 16.93 -33.55 -6.00
N ASP A 57 17.84 -32.71 -5.50
CA ASP A 57 17.96 -32.41 -4.07
C ASP A 57 17.14 -31.18 -3.68
N TYR A 58 16.11 -31.39 -2.87
CA TYR A 58 15.26 -30.33 -2.33
C TYR A 58 16.05 -29.22 -1.62
N LYS A 59 17.22 -29.52 -1.04
CA LYS A 59 18.07 -28.53 -0.36
C LYS A 59 18.54 -27.42 -1.30
N ASN A 60 18.66 -27.71 -2.60
CA ASN A 60 19.09 -26.74 -3.60
C ASN A 60 18.00 -25.71 -3.93
N TYR A 61 16.72 -26.03 -3.69
CA TYR A 61 15.60 -25.11 -3.93
C TYR A 61 15.51 -23.98 -2.93
N PHE A 62 15.99 -24.20 -1.71
CA PHE A 62 15.67 -23.32 -0.60
C PHE A 62 16.86 -22.47 -0.19
N GLY A 63 16.60 -21.19 0.04
CA GLY A 63 17.53 -20.29 0.70
C GLY A 63 17.68 -20.59 2.19
N PRO A 64 18.45 -19.74 2.90
CA PRO A 64 18.51 -19.79 4.36
C PRO A 64 17.12 -19.57 4.95
N ILE A 65 16.89 -20.13 6.13
CA ILE A 65 15.69 -19.83 6.90
C ILE A 65 15.76 -18.35 7.32
N ILE A 66 14.67 -17.62 7.10
CA ILE A 66 14.55 -16.21 7.48
C ILE A 66 13.39 -16.01 8.45
N GLY A 67 13.56 -15.09 9.39
CA GLY A 67 12.42 -14.54 10.12
C GLY A 67 11.54 -13.71 9.19
N LEU A 68 10.28 -13.48 9.56
CA LEU A 68 9.46 -12.41 9.01
C LEU A 68 9.04 -11.52 10.17
N LYS A 69 9.36 -10.22 10.09
CA LYS A 69 8.91 -9.23 11.05
C LYS A 69 7.39 -9.15 11.07
N GLU A 70 6.80 -9.04 12.26
CA GLU A 70 5.36 -8.82 12.42
C GLU A 70 4.96 -7.55 11.68
N LEU A 71 4.05 -7.69 10.72
CA LEU A 71 3.52 -6.55 9.97
C LEU A 71 2.57 -5.76 10.86
N ALA A 72 2.62 -4.44 10.75
CA ALA A 72 1.68 -3.57 11.45
C ALA A 72 0.23 -3.87 11.01
N SER A 73 -0.68 -3.92 11.99
CA SER A 73 -2.12 -4.00 11.70
C SER A 73 -2.59 -2.74 10.97
N PRO A 74 -3.58 -2.86 10.06
CA PRO A 74 -4.18 -1.70 9.40
C PRO A 74 -4.62 -0.64 10.41
N LYS A 75 -4.30 0.62 10.14
CA LYS A 75 -4.68 1.75 10.99
C LYS A 75 -5.82 2.51 10.32
N ILE A 76 -7.06 2.17 10.65
CA ILE A 76 -8.28 2.78 10.07
C ILE A 76 -8.27 4.32 10.21
N SER A 77 -7.60 4.86 11.23
CA SER A 77 -7.42 6.30 11.42
C SER A 77 -6.50 6.97 10.40
N ALA A 78 -5.70 6.23 9.62
CA ALA A 78 -4.81 6.74 8.58
C ALA A 78 -5.58 6.94 7.25
N THR A 79 -6.60 7.79 7.30
CA THR A 79 -7.54 8.03 6.19
C THR A 79 -6.83 8.55 4.94
N GLU A 80 -5.67 9.20 5.09
CA GLU A 80 -4.78 9.62 4.01
C GLU A 80 -4.30 8.47 3.09
N PHE A 81 -4.30 7.23 3.60
CA PHE A 81 -3.82 6.04 2.89
C PHE A 81 -4.95 5.10 2.46
N TYR A 82 -6.10 5.15 3.12
CA TYR A 82 -7.24 4.26 2.83
C TYR A 82 -8.35 4.95 2.06
N MET A 83 -8.44 6.28 2.12
CA MET A 83 -9.47 7.07 1.47
C MET A 83 -8.88 8.05 0.47
N LYS A 84 -9.66 8.34 -0.57
CA LYS A 84 -9.48 9.52 -1.38
C LYS A 84 -10.06 10.71 -0.62
N ARG A 85 -9.42 11.85 -0.81
CA ARG A 85 -9.92 13.12 -0.28
C ARG A 85 -11.29 13.42 -0.91
N PRO A 86 -12.25 13.97 -0.14
CA PRO A 86 -13.52 14.42 -0.71
C PRO A 86 -13.28 15.45 -1.82
N GLU A 87 -14.01 15.34 -2.92
CA GLU A 87 -13.82 16.17 -4.12
C GLU A 87 -14.21 17.63 -3.87
N GLU A 88 -15.20 17.83 -3.00
CA GLU A 88 -15.70 19.13 -2.56
C GLU A 88 -14.78 19.84 -1.55
N ALA A 89 -13.73 19.17 -1.04
CA ALA A 89 -12.85 19.72 -0.03
C ALA A 89 -11.64 20.45 -0.64
N ASN A 90 -11.09 21.41 0.10
CA ASN A 90 -9.89 22.14 -0.31
C ASN A 90 -8.67 21.23 -0.54
N LYS A 91 -7.78 21.68 -1.43
CA LYS A 91 -6.55 20.94 -1.77
C LYS A 91 -5.51 20.91 -0.65
N LEU A 92 -5.61 21.77 0.34
CA LEU A 92 -4.74 21.79 1.51
C LEU A 92 -5.59 22.12 2.75
N GLY A 93 -5.05 21.91 3.94
CA GLY A 93 -5.70 22.34 5.17
C GLY A 93 -6.99 21.58 5.48
N VAL A 94 -7.16 20.34 5.01
CA VAL A 94 -8.36 19.53 5.27
C VAL A 94 -8.00 18.30 6.10
N LEU A 95 -8.84 17.99 7.09
CA LEU A 95 -8.84 16.70 7.77
C LEU A 95 -10.11 15.95 7.39
N TRP A 96 -10.03 14.69 7.00
CA TRP A 96 -11.22 13.89 6.66
C TRP A 96 -11.16 12.48 7.23
N ASN A 97 -12.34 11.89 7.38
CA ASN A 97 -12.55 10.49 7.69
C ASN A 97 -13.67 9.91 6.82
N TYR A 98 -14.19 8.75 7.23
CA TYR A 98 -15.24 8.03 6.50
C TYR A 98 -16.58 8.75 6.43
N ASP A 99 -16.86 9.67 7.36
CA ASP A 99 -18.16 10.29 7.53
C ASP A 99 -18.18 11.78 7.22
N TYR A 100 -17.08 12.49 7.50
CA TYR A 100 -17.02 13.93 7.35
C TYR A 100 -15.61 14.43 7.06
N TYR A 101 -15.52 15.68 6.61
CA TYR A 101 -14.29 16.44 6.58
C TYR A 101 -14.43 17.77 7.32
N ILE A 102 -13.30 18.31 7.75
CA ILE A 102 -13.15 19.62 8.38
C ILE A 102 -12.18 20.42 7.53
N ASP A 103 -12.65 21.56 7.06
CA ASP A 103 -11.87 22.50 6.28
C ASP A 103 -11.29 23.59 7.19
N ARG A 104 -9.97 23.67 7.29
CA ARG A 104 -9.26 24.62 8.15
C ARG A 104 -9.05 25.99 7.48
N HIS A 105 -9.26 26.12 6.18
CA HIS A 105 -9.16 27.41 5.48
C HIS A 105 -10.38 28.31 5.73
N ILE A 106 -11.52 27.73 6.13
CA ILE A 106 -12.75 28.48 6.42
C ILE A 106 -12.64 29.10 7.83
N THR A 107 -11.87 30.17 7.96
CA THR A 107 -11.95 31.08 9.11
C THR A 107 -13.09 32.07 8.90
N LYS A 108 -14.34 31.68 9.21
CA LYS A 108 -15.33 32.71 9.53
C LYS A 108 -14.93 33.31 10.89
N LYS A 109 -14.84 34.64 10.93
CA LYS A 109 -14.39 35.43 12.09
C LYS A 109 -15.35 35.38 13.29
N GLU A 110 -16.49 34.72 13.16
CA GLU A 110 -17.47 34.54 14.21
C GLU A 110 -17.79 33.04 14.27
N ASP A 111 -17.50 32.43 15.42
CA ASP A 111 -17.59 31.01 15.76
C ASP A 111 -16.69 30.02 14.99
N ALA A 112 -15.49 29.83 15.53
CA ALA A 112 -14.52 28.79 15.18
C ALA A 112 -15.00 27.37 15.54
N LYS A 113 -16.18 26.94 15.08
CA LYS A 113 -16.58 25.55 15.17
C LYS A 113 -15.85 24.78 14.07
N ASN A 114 -15.18 23.72 14.47
CA ASN A 114 -14.70 22.62 13.62
C ASN A 114 -15.89 21.98 12.90
N GLU A 115 -16.53 22.71 11.98
CA GLU A 115 -17.77 22.28 11.35
C GLU A 115 -17.47 21.05 10.50
N ARG A 116 -18.16 19.97 10.86
CA ARG A 116 -18.05 18.70 10.17
C ARG A 116 -18.96 18.77 8.96
N LYS A 117 -18.37 18.78 7.77
CA LYS A 117 -19.12 18.63 6.52
C LYS A 117 -19.23 17.14 6.22
N PHE A 118 -20.43 16.60 6.31
CA PHE A 118 -20.68 15.19 6.07
C PHE A 118 -20.44 14.83 4.60
N ILE A 119 -19.76 13.71 4.39
CA ILE A 119 -19.42 13.20 3.06
C ILE A 119 -20.55 12.27 2.62
N ASN A 120 -21.22 12.62 1.53
CA ASN A 120 -22.33 11.82 1.01
C ASN A 120 -21.86 10.55 0.27
N ASN A 121 -20.70 10.62 -0.41
CA ASN A 121 -20.17 9.50 -1.17
C ASN A 121 -18.65 9.36 -0.96
N PRO A 122 -18.20 8.88 0.22
CA PRO A 122 -16.78 8.73 0.50
C PRO A 122 -16.17 7.70 -0.44
N LYS A 123 -14.94 7.96 -0.89
CA LYS A 123 -14.21 7.08 -1.81
C LYS A 123 -13.06 6.38 -1.09
N ILE A 124 -13.04 5.05 -1.06
CA ILE A 124 -11.84 4.30 -0.65
C ILE A 124 -10.87 4.16 -1.82
N ARG A 125 -9.59 3.94 -1.51
CA ARG A 125 -8.53 3.77 -2.52
C ARG A 125 -8.50 2.38 -3.16
N GLY A 126 -9.16 1.40 -2.56
CA GLY A 126 -9.35 0.07 -3.14
C GLY A 126 -8.40 -0.98 -2.58
N ARG A 127 -7.79 -1.78 -3.48
CA ARG A 127 -7.07 -3.02 -3.15
C ARG A 127 -5.64 -2.76 -2.70
N LYS A 128 -5.15 -3.61 -1.80
CA LYS A 128 -3.75 -3.60 -1.35
C LYS A 128 -2.89 -4.34 -2.38
N PHE A 129 -1.90 -3.64 -2.92
CA PHE A 129 -0.87 -4.21 -3.79
C PHE A 129 0.51 -4.09 -3.14
N TYR A 130 1.44 -4.93 -3.60
CA TYR A 130 2.83 -4.88 -3.20
C TYR A 130 3.67 -4.69 -4.46
N TRP A 131 4.48 -3.64 -4.46
CA TRP A 131 5.43 -3.37 -5.52
C TRP A 131 6.54 -4.41 -5.53
N HIS A 132 7.11 -4.66 -6.72
CA HIS A 132 8.44 -5.27 -6.80
C HIS A 132 9.47 -4.30 -6.21
N SER A 133 10.56 -4.84 -5.68
CA SER A 133 11.64 -4.07 -5.05
C SER A 133 12.96 -4.78 -5.33
N SER A 134 14.02 -4.02 -5.58
CA SER A 134 15.37 -4.57 -5.74
C SER A 134 15.98 -4.98 -4.40
N GLN A 135 15.60 -4.29 -3.32
CA GLN A 135 16.04 -4.63 -1.97
C GLN A 135 15.12 -5.66 -1.32
N ILE A 136 15.73 -6.74 -0.81
CA ILE A 136 15.13 -7.61 0.20
C ILE A 136 15.53 -7.01 1.54
N LYS A 137 14.54 -6.73 2.40
CA LYS A 137 14.84 -6.19 3.73
C LYS A 137 15.46 -7.29 4.57
N ASP A 138 16.56 -6.96 5.24
CA ASP A 138 17.21 -7.88 6.18
C ASP A 138 16.20 -8.35 7.21
N VAL A 139 16.14 -9.67 7.39
CA VAL A 139 15.32 -10.25 8.44
C VAL A 139 16.15 -11.20 9.25
N GLU A 140 16.59 -10.71 10.40
CA GLU A 140 17.11 -11.59 11.42
C GLU A 140 15.94 -12.39 12.05
N PRO A 141 16.15 -13.69 12.33
CA PRO A 141 15.18 -14.46 13.08
C PRO A 141 15.09 -13.90 14.50
N ASP A 142 13.96 -13.26 14.83
CA ASP A 142 13.66 -12.89 16.21
C ASP A 142 13.20 -14.15 16.96
N GLU A 143 14.14 -14.83 17.63
CA GLU A 143 13.90 -16.04 18.42
C GLU A 143 12.95 -15.80 19.61
N THR A 144 12.66 -14.54 19.98
CA THR A 144 11.92 -14.18 21.20
C THR A 144 10.43 -13.95 20.98
N SER A 145 9.98 -13.84 19.72
CA SER A 145 8.59 -13.56 19.39
C SER A 145 7.83 -14.83 19.00
N ILE A 146 6.87 -15.24 19.83
CA ILE A 146 5.86 -16.30 19.55
C ILE A 146 5.06 -16.02 18.27
N ARG A 147 5.07 -14.77 17.78
CA ARG A 147 4.36 -14.31 16.57
C ARG A 147 5.27 -14.15 15.35
N SER A 148 6.57 -14.33 15.50
CA SER A 148 7.49 -14.35 14.36
C SER A 148 7.11 -15.51 13.45
N CYS A 149 6.91 -15.21 12.15
CA CYS A 149 6.72 -16.26 11.15
C CYS A 149 8.08 -16.58 10.57
N VAL A 150 8.62 -17.74 10.87
CA VAL A 150 9.82 -18.22 10.20
C VAL A 150 9.43 -18.84 8.86
N VAL A 151 10.13 -18.47 7.78
CA VAL A 151 9.89 -19.04 6.46
C VAL A 151 11.19 -19.50 5.84
N ARG A 152 11.07 -20.47 4.94
CA ARG A 152 12.17 -20.92 4.10
C ARG A 152 11.88 -20.51 2.66
N PRO A 153 12.47 -19.42 2.15
CA PRO A 153 12.20 -18.94 0.80
C PRO A 153 12.77 -19.90 -0.23
N VAL A 154 12.10 -20.00 -1.37
CA VAL A 154 12.68 -20.63 -2.57
C VAL A 154 13.71 -19.66 -3.14
N LYS A 155 14.86 -20.18 -3.59
CA LYS A 155 15.91 -19.39 -4.26
C LYS A 155 15.38 -18.80 -5.58
N ASP A 156 16.07 -17.78 -6.05
CA ASP A 156 15.85 -17.22 -7.37
C ASP A 156 16.14 -18.24 -8.49
N GLY A 157 15.53 -18.01 -9.66
CA GLY A 157 15.74 -18.84 -10.85
C GLY A 157 15.17 -20.26 -10.76
N LYS A 158 14.39 -20.60 -9.73
CA LYS A 158 13.74 -21.92 -9.63
C LYS A 158 12.44 -21.95 -10.44
N THR A 159 12.28 -23.01 -11.23
CA THR A 159 11.16 -23.21 -12.15
C THR A 159 10.24 -24.30 -11.65
N PHE A 160 8.94 -24.07 -11.81
CA PHE A 160 7.89 -25.02 -11.48
C PHE A 160 6.91 -25.13 -12.65
N ILE A 161 6.33 -26.31 -12.86
CA ILE A 161 5.21 -26.53 -13.78
C ILE A 161 3.96 -26.90 -13.01
N PHE A 162 2.84 -26.33 -13.42
CA PHE A 162 1.52 -26.69 -12.94
C PHE A 162 0.54 -26.68 -14.12
N LYS A 163 -0.62 -27.29 -13.92
CA LYS A 163 -1.71 -27.33 -14.89
C LYS A 163 -2.91 -26.56 -14.37
N VAL A 164 -3.59 -25.87 -15.28
CA VAL A 164 -4.89 -25.25 -15.02
C VAL A 164 -5.92 -25.93 -15.89
N TYR A 165 -6.84 -26.63 -15.25
CA TYR A 165 -7.99 -27.22 -15.92
C TYR A 165 -9.12 -26.21 -15.97
N PHE A 166 -9.82 -26.14 -17.09
CA PHE A 166 -11.00 -25.28 -17.26
C PHE A 166 -12.15 -26.05 -17.90
N ASN A 167 -13.39 -25.65 -17.59
CA ASN A 167 -14.60 -26.31 -18.07
C ASN A 167 -15.50 -25.32 -18.83
N ASN A 168 -15.72 -25.57 -20.14
CA ASN A 168 -16.68 -24.86 -20.98
C ASN A 168 -16.58 -23.33 -20.83
N LEU A 169 -15.39 -22.79 -21.10
CA LEU A 169 -15.15 -21.35 -21.16
C LEU A 169 -15.28 -20.88 -22.62
N SER A 170 -15.86 -19.70 -22.81
CA SER A 170 -15.80 -19.04 -24.12
C SER A 170 -14.35 -18.70 -24.47
N LYS A 171 -14.03 -18.61 -25.76
CA LYS A 171 -12.67 -18.25 -26.20
C LYS A 171 -12.22 -16.92 -25.61
N SER A 172 -13.10 -15.91 -25.58
CA SER A 172 -12.80 -14.61 -24.97
C SER A 172 -12.45 -14.71 -23.48
N LEU A 173 -13.20 -15.49 -22.71
CA LEU A 173 -12.94 -15.64 -21.27
C LEU A 173 -11.66 -16.46 -21.01
N LEU A 174 -11.39 -17.48 -21.82
CA LEU A 174 -10.13 -18.22 -21.79
C LEU A 174 -8.94 -17.29 -22.09
N THR A 175 -9.05 -16.44 -23.12
CA THR A 175 -8.01 -15.45 -23.44
C THR A 175 -7.76 -14.49 -22.27
N LYS A 176 -8.81 -13.98 -21.61
CA LYS A 176 -8.67 -13.13 -20.41
C LYS A 176 -7.98 -13.85 -19.26
N LEU A 177 -8.34 -15.11 -19.00
CA LEU A 177 -7.71 -15.93 -17.95
C LEU A 177 -6.22 -16.12 -18.22
N ILE A 178 -5.87 -16.49 -19.46
CA ILE A 178 -4.49 -16.64 -19.91
C ILE A 178 -3.74 -15.32 -19.75
N TRP A 179 -4.32 -14.21 -20.22
CA TRP A 179 -3.72 -12.89 -20.11
C TRP A 179 -3.44 -12.48 -18.68
N VAL A 180 -4.38 -12.64 -17.75
CA VAL A 180 -4.16 -12.30 -16.34
C VAL A 180 -3.05 -13.15 -15.72
N MET A 181 -2.93 -14.41 -16.13
CA MET A 181 -1.87 -15.29 -15.62
C MET A 181 -0.51 -14.97 -16.22
N SER A 182 -0.39 -14.89 -17.55
CA SER A 182 0.91 -14.79 -18.22
C SER A 182 1.33 -13.38 -18.58
N ILE A 183 0.42 -12.42 -18.58
CA ILE A 183 0.62 -11.06 -19.05
C ILE A 183 1.26 -11.10 -20.46
N GLU A 184 0.61 -11.85 -21.36
CA GLU A 184 1.07 -12.09 -22.74
C GLU A 184 2.38 -12.89 -22.85
N ASN A 185 2.78 -13.64 -21.81
CA ASN A 185 4.09 -14.30 -21.72
C ASN A 185 5.27 -13.30 -21.78
N ASP A 186 5.02 -12.03 -21.49
CA ASP A 186 6.00 -10.95 -21.54
C ASP A 186 7.10 -11.16 -20.47
N GLU A 187 8.35 -10.89 -20.82
CA GLU A 187 9.53 -11.06 -19.96
C GLU A 187 9.60 -10.01 -18.83
N VAL A 188 8.98 -8.85 -19.02
CA VAL A 188 9.06 -7.70 -18.12
C VAL A 188 8.20 -7.89 -16.87
N TYR A 189 7.04 -8.53 -17.02
CA TYR A 189 6.02 -8.52 -15.97
C TYR A 189 6.09 -9.76 -15.06
N CYS A 190 5.98 -9.52 -13.76
CA CYS A 190 5.93 -10.55 -12.73
C CYS A 190 4.70 -10.37 -11.83
N HIS A 191 4.21 -11.47 -11.28
CA HIS A 191 3.23 -11.46 -10.20
C HIS A 191 3.89 -11.44 -8.82
N LYS A 192 3.14 -11.02 -7.81
CA LYS A 192 3.53 -11.10 -6.39
C LYS A 192 2.68 -12.12 -5.63
N ILE A 193 3.32 -13.17 -5.10
CA ILE A 193 2.68 -14.21 -4.28
C ILE A 193 3.44 -14.49 -2.97
N GLY A 194 2.84 -15.29 -2.07
CA GLY A 194 3.48 -15.71 -0.82
C GLY A 194 3.44 -14.70 0.33
N ARG A 195 4.03 -15.08 1.47
CA ARG A 195 3.98 -14.29 2.72
C ARG A 195 5.03 -13.17 2.79
N GLY A 196 6.16 -13.34 2.12
CA GLY A 196 7.28 -12.39 2.11
C GLY A 196 7.12 -11.19 1.17
N LYS A 197 5.94 -10.99 0.54
CA LYS A 197 5.68 -9.84 -0.36
C LYS A 197 6.08 -8.46 0.22
N PRO A 198 5.75 -8.12 1.48
CA PRO A 198 6.05 -6.80 2.03
C PRO A 198 7.55 -6.50 2.22
N ILE A 199 8.39 -7.53 2.19
CA ILE A 199 9.85 -7.43 2.40
C ILE A 199 10.64 -7.71 1.12
N GLY A 200 9.97 -7.82 -0.02
CA GLY A 200 10.60 -7.96 -1.34
C GLY A 200 10.49 -9.35 -1.98
N PHE A 201 10.14 -10.41 -1.23
CA PHE A 201 10.03 -11.77 -1.78
C PHE A 201 8.79 -11.98 -2.66
N GLY A 202 8.75 -13.13 -3.33
CA GLY A 202 7.54 -13.65 -3.98
C GLY A 202 7.24 -13.07 -5.35
N SER A 203 8.25 -12.51 -6.03
CA SER A 203 8.14 -12.22 -7.46
C SER A 203 8.18 -13.53 -8.24
N ILE A 204 7.17 -13.79 -9.06
CA ILE A 204 7.14 -14.95 -9.96
C ILE A 204 6.76 -14.50 -11.35
N LYS A 205 7.27 -15.21 -12.34
CA LYS A 205 6.81 -15.09 -13.72
C LYS A 205 6.04 -16.35 -14.09
N ILE A 206 4.97 -16.20 -14.86
CA ILE A 206 4.14 -17.32 -15.30
C ILE A 206 4.14 -17.31 -16.83
N ASN A 207 4.60 -18.40 -17.44
CA ASN A 207 4.60 -18.57 -18.89
C ASN A 207 3.67 -19.74 -19.24
N VAL A 208 2.70 -19.49 -20.11
CA VAL A 208 1.85 -20.53 -20.68
C VAL A 208 2.62 -21.23 -21.79
N GLN A 209 2.94 -22.51 -21.56
CA GLN A 209 3.70 -23.36 -22.48
C GLN A 209 2.80 -24.05 -23.51
N GLU A 210 1.64 -24.53 -23.08
CA GLU A 210 0.74 -25.33 -23.90
C GLU A 210 -0.72 -25.06 -23.51
N ILE A 211 -1.60 -25.08 -24.49
CA ILE A 211 -3.05 -25.03 -24.30
C ILE A 211 -3.66 -26.22 -25.03
N VAL A 212 -4.41 -27.04 -24.31
CA VAL A 212 -5.08 -28.22 -24.88
C VAL A 212 -6.57 -28.13 -24.58
N THR A 213 -7.39 -28.33 -25.60
CA THR A 213 -8.83 -28.45 -25.45
C THR A 213 -9.23 -29.92 -25.52
N ARG A 214 -10.06 -30.37 -24.58
CA ARG A 214 -10.60 -31.74 -24.56
C ARG A 214 -12.07 -31.73 -24.91
N LYS A 215 -12.46 -32.50 -25.92
CA LYS A 215 -13.87 -32.78 -26.23
C LYS A 215 -14.22 -34.14 -25.66
N ILE A 216 -15.35 -34.24 -24.96
CA ILE A 216 -15.88 -35.49 -24.41
C ILE A 216 -17.23 -35.74 -25.08
N GLU A 217 -17.38 -36.92 -25.69
CA GLU A 217 -18.59 -37.36 -26.38
C GLU A 217 -19.03 -38.69 -25.77
N ILE A 218 -20.34 -38.85 -25.57
CA ILE A 218 -20.94 -40.06 -25.01
C ILE A 218 -21.75 -40.71 -26.13
N GLU A 219 -21.32 -41.89 -26.57
CA GLU A 219 -22.00 -42.70 -27.57
C GLU A 219 -22.48 -44.00 -26.91
N GLY A 220 -23.75 -44.04 -26.51
CA GLY A 220 -24.30 -45.15 -25.72
C GLY A 220 -23.58 -45.27 -24.37
N ASP A 221 -22.97 -46.43 -24.13
CA ASP A 221 -22.20 -46.70 -22.89
C ASP A 221 -20.70 -46.39 -23.03
N VAL A 222 -20.25 -45.83 -24.16
CA VAL A 222 -18.84 -45.53 -24.43
C VAL A 222 -18.59 -44.02 -24.32
N ILE A 223 -17.61 -43.65 -23.50
CA ILE A 223 -17.07 -42.29 -23.42
C ILE A 223 -15.89 -42.19 -24.37
N LYS A 224 -16.00 -41.35 -25.40
CA LYS A 224 -14.89 -40.97 -26.27
C LYS A 224 -14.36 -39.61 -25.84
N TYR A 225 -13.05 -39.44 -25.87
CA TYR A 225 -12.41 -38.15 -25.69
C TYR A 225 -11.38 -37.89 -26.79
N SER A 226 -11.29 -36.64 -27.21
CA SER A 226 -10.26 -36.16 -28.11
C SER A 226 -9.60 -34.92 -27.53
N GLU A 227 -8.30 -34.80 -27.75
CA GLU A 227 -7.51 -33.65 -27.32
C GLU A 227 -6.98 -32.93 -28.55
N THR A 228 -7.21 -31.62 -28.60
CA THR A 228 -6.78 -30.77 -29.70
C THR A 228 -5.96 -29.63 -29.12
N PRO A 229 -4.68 -29.51 -29.49
CA PRO A 229 -3.86 -28.36 -29.14
C PRO A 229 -4.49 -27.07 -29.67
N LEU A 230 -4.52 -26.04 -28.84
CA LEU A 230 -4.91 -24.69 -29.21
C LEU A 230 -3.65 -23.83 -29.27
N SER A 231 -3.32 -23.31 -30.45
CA SER A 231 -2.15 -22.43 -30.61
C SER A 231 -2.34 -21.14 -29.80
N TYR A 232 -1.28 -20.72 -29.11
CA TYR A 232 -1.27 -19.49 -28.32
C TYR A 232 -1.48 -18.25 -29.20
N GLU A 233 -0.92 -18.27 -30.41
CA GLU A 233 -1.03 -17.23 -31.44
C GLU A 233 -2.47 -17.07 -31.96
N SER A 234 -3.32 -18.08 -31.74
CA SER A 234 -4.74 -18.00 -32.10
C SER A 234 -5.58 -17.20 -31.09
N LEU A 235 -5.01 -16.80 -29.96
CA LEU A 235 -5.67 -15.98 -28.94
C LEU A 235 -5.63 -14.51 -29.33
N ASP A 236 -6.78 -13.84 -29.22
CA ASP A 236 -6.89 -12.42 -29.50
C ASP A 236 -6.79 -11.60 -28.20
N PHE A 237 -5.58 -11.15 -27.85
CA PHE A 237 -5.35 -10.31 -26.68
C PHE A 237 -5.80 -8.85 -26.86
N THR A 238 -6.25 -8.44 -28.04
CA THR A 238 -6.79 -7.08 -28.26
C THR A 238 -8.09 -6.82 -27.50
N ILE A 239 -8.75 -7.89 -27.03
CA ILE A 239 -9.92 -7.80 -26.14
C ILE A 239 -9.60 -7.20 -24.77
N ILE A 240 -8.31 -7.10 -24.41
CA ILE A 240 -7.87 -6.49 -23.17
C ILE A 240 -7.68 -5.00 -23.40
N ASP A 241 -8.52 -4.19 -22.74
CA ASP A 241 -8.40 -2.74 -22.78
C ASP A 241 -7.19 -2.27 -21.96
N LYS A 242 -6.03 -2.24 -22.62
CA LYS A 242 -4.76 -1.72 -22.06
C LYS A 242 -4.85 -0.23 -21.73
N GLU A 243 -5.83 0.50 -22.28
CA GLU A 243 -6.04 1.91 -21.97
C GLU A 243 -6.84 2.13 -20.68
N SER A 244 -7.57 1.11 -20.23
CA SER A 244 -8.32 1.17 -18.97
C SER A 244 -7.39 1.41 -17.77
N LYS A 245 -7.85 2.27 -16.85
CA LYS A 245 -7.09 2.62 -15.64
C LYS A 245 -6.64 1.37 -14.86
N SER A 246 -7.52 0.39 -14.67
CA SER A 246 -7.20 -0.83 -13.92
C SER A 246 -6.11 -1.67 -14.55
N ILE A 247 -6.06 -1.73 -15.89
CA ILE A 247 -5.03 -2.50 -16.60
C ILE A 247 -3.70 -1.75 -16.59
N LYS A 248 -3.71 -0.42 -16.79
CA LYS A 248 -2.49 0.40 -16.62
C LYS A 248 -1.90 0.27 -15.22
N GLU A 249 -2.75 0.33 -14.19
CA GLU A 249 -2.31 0.18 -12.80
C GLU A 249 -1.74 -1.21 -12.55
N PHE A 250 -2.41 -2.26 -13.06
CA PHE A 250 -1.94 -3.63 -12.97
C PHE A 250 -0.57 -3.81 -13.63
N LEU A 251 -0.41 -3.39 -14.89
CA LEU A 251 0.85 -3.48 -15.63
C LEU A 251 1.99 -2.74 -14.91
N LYS A 252 1.73 -1.52 -14.42
CA LYS A 252 2.74 -0.74 -13.68
C LYS A 252 3.18 -1.41 -12.38
N ILE A 253 2.28 -2.08 -11.66
CA ILE A 253 2.61 -2.79 -10.42
C ILE A 253 3.38 -4.09 -10.71
N THR A 254 3.06 -4.77 -11.81
CA THR A 254 3.71 -6.01 -12.22
C THR A 254 5.03 -5.80 -12.95
N ASP A 255 5.37 -4.57 -13.32
CA ASP A 255 6.64 -4.25 -14.00
C ASP A 255 7.82 -4.59 -13.07
N PHE A 256 8.55 -5.64 -13.43
CA PHE A 256 9.70 -6.10 -12.67
C PHE A 256 11.00 -5.43 -13.12
N GLU A 257 11.07 -4.95 -14.36
CA GLU A 257 12.26 -4.28 -14.89
C GLU A 257 12.39 -2.88 -14.29
N ASN A 258 11.33 -2.09 -14.33
CA ASN A 258 11.28 -0.71 -13.83
C ASN A 258 10.81 -0.62 -12.37
N LYS A 259 11.08 -1.67 -11.58
CA LYS A 259 10.70 -1.71 -10.17
C LYS A 259 11.45 -0.67 -9.33
N PRO A 260 10.81 -0.07 -8.31
CA PRO A 260 11.49 0.82 -7.39
C PRO A 260 12.63 0.11 -6.65
N SER A 261 13.66 0.87 -6.26
CA SER A 261 14.84 0.34 -5.55
C SER A 261 14.46 -0.23 -4.18
N CYS A 262 13.62 0.51 -3.43
CA CYS A 262 13.12 0.16 -2.12
C CYS A 262 11.67 0.63 -1.95
N VAL A 263 10.88 -0.14 -1.21
CA VAL A 263 9.48 0.16 -0.92
C VAL A 263 9.28 0.09 0.58
N ASP A 264 9.11 1.26 1.20
CA ASP A 264 9.06 1.41 2.65
C ASP A 264 7.88 2.27 3.11
N TYR A 265 7.49 2.11 4.37
CA TYR A 265 6.62 3.09 5.01
C TYR A 265 7.37 4.41 5.14
N PRO A 266 6.67 5.56 5.06
CA PRO A 266 7.31 6.83 5.28
C PRO A 266 7.88 6.91 6.71
N LYS A 267 9.02 7.57 6.83
CA LYS A 267 9.84 7.65 8.04
C LYS A 267 10.24 9.10 8.30
N ILE A 268 10.72 9.34 9.51
CA ILE A 268 11.42 10.57 9.86
C ILE A 268 12.91 10.28 9.96
N GLU A 269 13.73 11.19 9.45
CA GLU A 269 15.16 11.17 9.72
C GLU A 269 15.45 11.92 11.03
N ASN A 270 16.07 11.22 11.98
CA ASN A 270 16.56 11.80 13.23
C ASN A 270 18.05 12.13 13.10
N VAL A 271 18.42 13.39 13.29
CA VAL A 271 19.82 13.86 13.13
C VAL A 271 20.75 13.39 14.28
N LYS A 272 20.25 12.73 15.34
CA LYS A 272 20.99 12.58 16.62
C LYS A 272 20.71 11.36 17.52
N GLU A 273 20.38 10.18 17.00
CA GLU A 273 20.25 8.99 17.89
C GLU A 273 21.08 7.82 17.35
N GLU A 274 21.96 7.28 18.20
CA GLU A 274 22.99 6.26 17.92
C GLU A 274 22.45 4.81 17.96
N ASP A 275 21.13 4.60 18.16
CA ASP A 275 20.51 3.26 18.30
C ASP A 275 19.49 2.98 17.17
N GLU A 276 19.87 2.15 16.20
CA GLU A 276 19.11 1.86 14.95
C GLU A 276 17.81 1.04 15.15
N GLU A 277 17.71 0.21 16.19
CA GLU A 277 16.56 -0.70 16.35
C GLU A 277 15.32 -0.07 17.01
N LYS A 278 15.50 0.86 17.97
CA LYS A 278 14.39 1.60 18.58
C LYS A 278 13.82 2.70 17.67
N GLN A 279 14.60 3.15 16.68
CA GLN A 279 14.22 4.15 15.68
C GLN A 279 13.00 3.73 14.83
N ASN A 280 13.00 2.52 14.27
CA ASN A 280 12.10 2.17 13.16
C ASN A 280 10.58 2.19 13.47
N LYS A 281 10.13 1.84 14.68
CA LYS A 281 8.67 1.84 15.01
C LYS A 281 8.16 3.22 15.43
N GLU A 282 9.00 4.01 16.08
CA GLU A 282 8.64 5.34 16.58
C GLU A 282 8.68 6.38 15.45
N GLU A 283 9.53 6.18 14.44
CA GLU A 283 9.68 7.07 13.28
C GLU A 283 8.46 7.12 12.35
N SER A 284 7.87 5.98 11.98
CA SER A 284 6.69 5.99 11.11
C SER A 284 5.49 6.65 11.80
N TYR A 285 5.26 6.39 13.09
CA TYR A 285 4.21 7.07 13.86
C TYR A 285 4.42 8.59 13.86
N ARG A 286 5.65 9.03 14.10
CA ARG A 286 6.01 10.45 14.09
C ARG A 286 5.80 11.06 12.70
N TRP A 287 6.00 10.31 11.60
CA TRP A 287 5.70 10.79 10.25
C TRP A 287 4.21 11.13 10.10
N PHE A 288 3.31 10.26 10.58
CA PHE A 288 1.88 10.54 10.54
C PHE A 288 1.48 11.73 11.40
N MET A 289 2.17 11.95 12.54
CA MET A 289 1.97 13.16 13.35
C MET A 289 2.44 14.40 12.61
N ALA A 290 3.65 14.37 12.05
CA ALA A 290 4.20 15.45 11.25
C ALA A 290 3.28 15.79 10.06
N ASN A 291 2.83 14.79 9.32
CA ASN A 291 1.91 14.94 8.19
C ASN A 291 0.57 15.62 8.54
N ARG A 292 0.22 15.63 9.84
CA ARG A 292 -1.00 16.25 10.37
C ARG A 292 -0.77 17.63 11.01
N GLU A 293 0.49 17.99 11.21
CA GLU A 293 0.94 19.18 11.96
C GLU A 293 1.73 20.18 11.08
N VAL A 294 2.04 19.84 9.82
CA VAL A 294 2.72 20.75 8.87
C VAL A 294 1.87 21.98 8.57
N PRO A 295 2.43 23.20 8.68
CA PRO A 295 1.70 24.43 8.36
C PRO A 295 1.42 24.55 6.86
N VAL A 296 0.19 24.89 6.52
CA VAL A 296 -0.22 25.38 5.19
C VAL A 296 -0.26 26.90 5.27
N ASP A 297 0.16 27.59 4.20
CA ASP A 297 0.15 29.05 4.10
C ASP A 297 -1.07 29.70 4.81
N LYS A 298 -0.77 30.61 5.76
CA LYS A 298 -1.71 31.34 6.63
C LYS A 298 -2.41 30.54 7.75
N CYS A 299 -2.20 29.22 7.88
CA CYS A 299 -2.68 28.44 9.02
C CYS A 299 -1.66 28.43 10.17
N LYS A 300 -2.00 29.06 11.30
CA LYS A 300 -1.17 29.00 12.52
C LYS A 300 -1.19 27.58 13.11
N ILE A 301 0.00 27.09 13.46
CA ILE A 301 0.27 25.83 14.15
C ILE A 301 -0.61 25.73 15.41
N SER A 302 -1.34 24.63 15.57
CA SER A 302 -1.95 24.26 16.85
C SER A 302 -2.23 22.76 16.89
N SER A 303 -1.91 22.10 18.01
CA SER A 303 -2.31 20.72 18.31
C SER A 303 -3.83 20.48 18.20
N THR A 304 -4.62 21.56 18.24
CA THR A 304 -6.08 21.52 18.09
C THR A 304 -6.59 21.70 16.65
N LYS A 305 -5.72 22.05 15.68
CA LYS A 305 -6.11 22.34 14.28
C LYS A 305 -5.34 21.48 13.26
N GLN A 306 -5.42 20.16 13.42
CA GLN A 306 -4.82 19.19 12.49
C GLN A 306 -5.45 19.24 11.08
N ALA A 307 -4.64 18.96 10.07
CA ALA A 307 -5.00 18.79 8.67
C ALA A 307 -4.06 17.79 8.00
N ILE A 308 -4.53 16.97 7.06
CA ILE A 308 -3.70 16.02 6.32
C ILE A 308 -3.00 16.75 5.17
N TYR A 309 -1.66 16.66 5.12
CA TYR A 309 -0.86 17.35 4.11
C TYR A 309 -0.51 16.47 2.90
N LYS A 310 0.13 15.33 3.14
CA LYS A 310 0.44 14.30 2.13
C LYS A 310 -0.56 13.16 2.22
N VAL A 311 -0.89 12.64 1.05
CA VAL A 311 -1.73 11.45 0.87
C VAL A 311 -0.94 10.44 0.08
N LEU A 312 -1.28 9.15 0.19
CA LEU A 312 -0.65 8.13 -0.63
C LEU A 312 -0.76 8.49 -2.12
N PRO A 313 0.30 8.44 -2.93
CA PRO A 313 0.20 8.64 -4.37
C PRO A 313 -0.75 7.62 -5.02
N GLU A 314 -1.32 7.98 -6.17
CA GLU A 314 -1.99 6.99 -7.02
C GLU A 314 -0.94 6.15 -7.76
N ILE A 315 -1.30 4.91 -8.12
CA ILE A 315 -0.36 3.96 -8.74
C ILE A 315 0.24 4.54 -10.02
N LEU A 316 -0.55 5.27 -10.81
CA LEU A 316 -0.12 5.83 -12.09
C LEU A 316 0.68 7.13 -11.98
N ASP A 317 0.81 7.73 -10.79
CA ASP A 317 1.59 8.95 -10.60
C ASP A 317 3.07 8.71 -10.96
N GLU A 318 3.74 9.70 -11.58
CA GLU A 318 5.15 9.60 -11.95
C GLU A 318 6.03 9.39 -10.71
N ASP A 319 5.78 10.17 -9.66
CA ASP A 319 6.40 10.03 -8.35
C ASP A 319 5.45 9.30 -7.39
N ILE A 320 5.76 8.05 -7.10
CA ILE A 320 5.01 7.20 -6.16
C ILE A 320 5.56 7.27 -4.72
N THR A 321 6.46 8.20 -4.42
CA THR A 321 7.10 8.34 -3.11
C THR A 321 6.37 9.31 -2.18
N LEU A 322 6.70 9.24 -0.89
CA LEU A 322 6.27 10.19 0.13
C LEU A 322 7.52 10.82 0.74
N PRO A 323 7.47 12.12 1.09
CA PRO A 323 8.64 12.79 1.63
C PRO A 323 9.04 12.20 2.97
N ILE A 324 10.34 12.16 3.22
CA ILE A 324 10.88 11.96 4.56
C ILE A 324 10.79 13.30 5.30
N TYR A 325 10.37 13.28 6.56
CA TYR A 325 10.42 14.47 7.41
C TYR A 325 11.71 14.46 8.24
N ARG A 326 12.35 15.61 8.43
CA ARG A 326 13.46 15.80 9.38
C ARG A 326 12.94 16.40 10.67
N TYR A 327 13.56 15.96 11.77
CA TYR A 327 13.35 16.55 13.07
C TYR A 327 14.33 17.71 13.32
N GLU A 328 13.82 18.92 13.55
CA GLU A 328 14.65 20.06 13.93
C GLU A 328 14.32 20.52 15.35
N SER A 329 15.31 20.45 16.24
CA SER A 329 15.21 21.09 17.55
C SER A 329 15.33 22.60 17.41
N ILE A 330 14.33 23.36 17.85
CA ILE A 330 14.46 24.83 17.94
C ILE A 330 15.52 25.13 19.00
N LYS A 331 16.71 25.57 18.58
CA LYS A 331 17.59 26.35 19.46
C LYS A 331 16.96 27.73 19.56
N ASN A 332 16.38 28.07 20.72
CA ASN A 332 16.06 29.46 21.01
C ASN A 332 17.39 30.24 21.06
N SER A 333 17.78 30.85 19.94
CA SER A 333 18.80 31.88 19.90
C SER A 333 18.17 33.15 20.48
N SER A 334 18.16 33.27 21.79
CA SER A 334 18.05 34.58 22.42
C SER A 334 19.40 35.29 22.22
N ASN A 335 19.40 36.33 21.39
CA ASN A 335 20.25 37.54 21.43
C ASN A 335 19.88 38.36 20.18
N SER A 336 19.72 39.68 20.18
CA SER A 336 20.23 40.71 21.07
C SER A 336 19.54 42.04 20.72
N SER A 337 19.18 42.83 21.72
CA SER A 337 19.32 44.29 21.59
C SER A 337 19.94 44.81 22.88
N GLU A 338 21.20 45.22 22.73
CA GLU A 338 22.02 45.85 23.76
C GLU A 338 21.36 47.14 24.26
N LYS A 339 21.35 47.33 25.59
CA LYS A 339 21.69 48.63 26.16
C LYS A 339 22.55 48.45 27.41
N ASN A 340 23.76 48.99 27.32
CA ASN A 340 24.71 49.22 28.39
C ASN A 340 24.05 49.80 29.66
N LYS A 341 24.44 49.28 30.83
CA LYS A 341 24.89 50.11 31.95
C LYS A 341 25.57 49.26 33.02
N VAL A 342 26.83 49.62 33.28
CA VAL A 342 27.65 49.25 34.43
C VAL A 342 27.01 49.82 35.70
N ASN A 343 26.87 49.02 36.77
CA ASN A 343 27.42 49.40 38.08
C ASN A 343 27.36 48.33 39.18
N HIS A 344 28.45 48.38 39.93
CA HIS A 344 28.89 47.80 41.19
C HIS A 344 27.89 47.40 42.30
N ASN A 345 28.31 46.31 42.97
CA ASN A 345 28.40 46.07 44.42
C ASN A 345 27.27 45.37 45.21
N TYR A 346 27.78 44.60 46.20
CA TYR A 346 27.26 44.22 47.52
C TYR A 346 26.66 42.81 47.76
N GLN A 347 27.56 41.92 48.23
CA GLN A 347 27.53 41.08 49.45
C GLN A 347 26.34 40.14 49.80
N ASN A 348 26.75 38.87 50.01
CA ASN A 348 26.40 37.93 51.09
C ASN A 348 24.94 37.80 51.58
N ARG A 349 24.37 36.58 51.50
CA ARG A 349 24.11 35.71 52.67
C ARG A 349 23.45 34.37 52.29
N LYS A 350 23.85 33.34 53.04
CA LYS A 350 23.29 31.98 53.17
C LYS A 350 21.77 31.97 53.39
N LYS A 351 21.06 30.96 52.86
CA LYS A 351 20.41 29.87 53.64
C LYS A 351 19.51 28.98 52.76
N TYR A 352 19.58 27.68 53.04
CA TYR A 352 18.61 26.66 52.66
C TYR A 352 17.18 27.03 53.10
N SER A 353 16.21 26.84 52.20
CA SER A 353 14.85 26.34 52.52
C SER A 353 14.12 26.03 51.22
N GLY A 354 13.41 24.90 51.20
CA GLY A 354 12.88 24.27 49.99
C GLY A 354 11.72 24.98 49.31
N GLY A 355 11.35 24.45 48.15
CA GLY A 355 10.15 24.88 47.44
C GLY A 355 10.20 24.63 45.94
N LYS A 356 9.56 23.53 45.51
CA LYS A 356 8.95 23.31 44.19
C LYS A 356 9.89 23.47 42.97
N GLU A 357 10.43 22.34 42.51
CA GLU A 357 10.89 22.23 41.13
C GLU A 357 9.71 22.40 40.17
N ASN A 358 9.64 23.58 39.57
CA ASN A 358 8.87 23.83 38.36
C ASN A 358 9.39 22.91 37.25
N ARG A 359 8.50 22.05 36.74
CA ARG A 359 8.69 21.31 35.47
C ARG A 359 9.11 22.31 34.39
N ASN A 360 10.36 22.20 33.96
CA ASN A 360 10.94 23.08 32.96
C ASN A 360 10.30 22.84 31.58
N LYS A 361 9.63 23.89 31.10
CA LYS A 361 9.40 24.30 29.70
C LYS A 361 9.57 23.22 28.61
N ASN A 362 8.44 22.78 28.05
CA ASN A 362 8.36 22.16 26.73
C ASN A 362 9.12 23.03 25.71
N LYS A 363 10.26 22.54 25.23
CA LYS A 363 10.88 23.06 24.00
C LYS A 363 9.88 22.82 22.87
N GLY A 364 9.51 23.87 22.12
CA GLY A 364 8.72 23.71 20.91
C GLY A 364 9.52 22.89 19.90
N LEU A 365 8.93 21.82 19.40
CA LEU A 365 9.53 20.92 18.43
C LEU A 365 8.81 21.12 17.10
N THR A 366 9.55 21.16 15.99
CA THR A 366 8.97 21.38 14.66
C THR A 366 9.51 20.35 13.67
N TYR A 367 8.62 19.85 12.82
CA TYR A 367 8.97 19.00 11.69
C TYR A 367 9.21 19.86 10.45
N LYS A 368 10.27 19.56 9.69
CA LYS A 368 10.46 20.11 8.34
C LYS A 368 10.58 18.96 7.34
N PRO A 369 10.06 19.09 6.10
CA PRO A 369 10.40 18.14 5.04
C PRO A 369 11.93 18.03 4.92
N PHE A 370 12.44 16.81 4.75
CA PHE A 370 13.81 16.60 4.30
C PHE A 370 13.88 17.14 2.87
N GLU A 371 14.46 18.33 2.71
CA GLU A 371 14.87 18.83 1.41
C GLU A 371 16.33 18.43 1.23
N GLU A 372 16.59 17.28 0.63
CA GLU A 372 17.55 17.33 -0.47
C GLU A 372 16.85 18.22 -1.47
N ILE A 373 17.37 19.44 -1.60
CA ILE A 373 16.87 20.54 -2.41
C ILE A 373 16.03 19.98 -3.57
N PHE A 374 14.72 20.28 -3.59
CA PHE A 374 13.85 20.09 -4.75
C PHE A 374 14.37 20.92 -5.92
N LYS A 375 15.52 20.54 -6.49
CA LYS A 375 16.20 21.26 -7.56
C LYS A 375 15.82 20.75 -8.94
N ASP A 376 15.07 19.64 -9.02
CA ASP A 376 14.67 19.05 -10.32
C ASP A 376 13.16 19.02 -10.56
N LEU A 377 12.34 19.67 -9.72
CA LEU A 377 10.97 20.01 -10.10
C LEU A 377 10.87 21.52 -10.33
N ASN A 378 11.25 21.93 -11.54
CA ASN A 378 10.75 23.13 -12.18
C ASN A 378 9.21 23.09 -12.20
N LEU A 379 8.58 23.46 -11.08
CA LEU A 379 7.29 24.11 -11.12
C LEU A 379 7.56 25.50 -11.69
N GLY A 380 7.65 25.54 -13.03
CA GLY A 380 7.67 26.76 -13.80
C GLY A 380 6.50 27.63 -13.36
N LYS A 381 6.85 28.82 -12.89
CA LYS A 381 5.96 29.96 -12.85
C LYS A 381 5.61 30.35 -14.29
N ASP A 382 4.39 30.89 -14.41
CA ASP A 382 3.72 31.49 -15.57
C ASP A 382 2.89 30.55 -16.46
#